data_AF-A0A956BWD8-F1
#
_entry.id   AF-A0A956BWD8-F1
#
_cell.length_a   1.000
_cell.length_b   1.000
_cell.length_c   1.000
_cell.angle_alpha   90.00
_cell.angle_beta   90.00
_cell.angle_gamma   90.00
#
_symmetry.space_group_name_H-M   'P 1'
#
loop_
_entity.id
_entity.type
_entity.pdbx_description
1 polymer ?
#
loop_
_entity_poly.entity_id
_entity_poly.type
_entity_poly.pdbx_seq_one_letter_code
_entity_poly.pdbx_strand_id
1 'polypeptide(L)'
;STLRRLLDRAESEKPSITLMADRLARHFVAGVLVASLLGFAFWYWHSPEDAIWILLSMLVVSCPCALSLATPTAVTAATAALANIGFLSTRSHTIESLRAVTDVVFDKTGTLTEGRFSLTRTVPLADLDKNTVESLAASLEQASEHPIARAFHPLTGRNDVTDFSVIPNEGVQGRWQGQHLRIGKPGFAGAGLTNVPPAPESTGQWVLLASEQQALAWFKVE
;
A
#
# COMPACT_ATOMS: atom_id res chain seq x y z
N SER A 1 1.03 -12.89 20.27
CA SER A 1 0.58 -13.27 18.91
C SER A 1 1.81 -13.43 18.02
N THR A 2 1.76 -14.30 17.02
CA THR A 2 2.80 -14.48 15.99
C THR A 2 3.15 -13.14 15.32
N LEU A 3 2.17 -12.25 15.21
CA LEU A 3 2.29 -10.89 14.66
C LEU A 3 3.18 -9.96 15.52
N ARG A 4 3.08 -10.01 16.86
CA ARG A 4 3.97 -9.26 17.76
C ARG A 4 5.42 -9.74 17.66
N ARG A 5 5.64 -11.06 17.58
CA ARG A 5 6.99 -11.63 17.40
C ARG A 5 7.62 -11.25 16.06
N LEU A 6 6.82 -11.12 15.00
CA LEU A 6 7.29 -10.66 13.70
C LEU A 6 7.60 -9.15 13.70
N LEU A 7 6.81 -8.34 14.42
CA LEU A 7 7.10 -6.91 14.62
C LEU A 7 8.38 -6.69 15.44
N ASP A 8 8.50 -7.35 16.61
CA ASP A 8 9.67 -7.22 17.50
C ASP A 8 10.98 -7.65 16.79
N ARG A 9 10.93 -8.71 15.97
CA ARG A 9 12.10 -9.19 15.22
C ARG A 9 12.53 -8.22 14.12
N ALA A 10 11.57 -7.50 13.55
CA ALA A 10 11.84 -6.55 12.48
C ALA A 10 12.25 -5.15 13.01
N GLU A 11 12.01 -4.86 14.30
CA GLU A 11 12.48 -3.65 14.99
C GLU A 11 13.86 -3.81 15.65
N SER A 12 14.29 -5.04 15.96
CA SER A 12 15.53 -5.31 16.71
C SER A 12 16.80 -5.49 15.86
N GLU A 13 16.69 -5.49 14.53
CA GLU A 13 17.85 -5.66 13.65
C GLU A 13 18.60 -4.33 13.43
N LYS A 14 19.85 -4.29 13.89
CA LYS A 14 20.79 -3.21 13.55
C LYS A 14 21.02 -3.22 12.03
N PRO A 15 21.00 -2.05 11.36
CA PRO A 15 21.27 -1.96 9.93
C PRO A 15 22.65 -2.56 9.58
N SER A 16 22.71 -3.33 8.50
CA SER A 16 23.94 -3.98 8.05
C SER A 16 25.04 -2.97 7.73
N ILE A 17 24.69 -1.77 7.23
CA ILE A 17 25.67 -0.71 7.00
C ILE A 17 26.37 -0.22 8.28
N THR A 18 25.66 -0.20 9.42
CA THR A 18 26.25 0.15 10.72
C THR A 18 27.22 -0.94 11.17
N LEU A 19 26.87 -2.22 10.94
CA LEU A 19 27.75 -3.34 11.24
C LEU A 19 28.99 -3.38 10.33
N MET A 20 28.86 -2.97 9.06
CA MET A 20 29.98 -2.85 8.13
C MET A 20 30.93 -1.71 8.53
N ALA A 21 30.39 -0.55 8.90
CA ALA A 21 31.18 0.57 9.42
C ALA A 21 31.97 0.16 10.68
N ASP A 22 31.32 -0.52 11.62
CA ASP A 22 31.98 -1.06 12.83
C ASP A 22 33.08 -2.08 12.50
N ARG A 23 32.86 -2.92 11.49
CA ARG A 23 33.86 -3.90 11.04
C ARG A 23 35.07 -3.21 10.42
N LEU A 24 34.85 -2.20 9.59
CA LEU A 24 35.93 -1.42 8.97
C LEU A 24 36.73 -0.65 10.02
N ALA A 25 36.04 0.02 10.95
CA ALA A 25 36.67 0.74 12.06
C ALA A 25 37.54 -0.20 12.91
N ARG A 26 37.09 -1.44 13.15
CA ARG A 26 37.88 -2.43 13.90
C ARG A 26 39.17 -2.84 13.20
N HIS A 27 39.13 -3.09 11.89
CA HIS A 27 40.34 -3.42 11.12
C HIS A 27 41.28 -2.21 11.02
N PHE A 28 40.73 -1.01 10.87
CA PHE A 28 41.51 0.23 10.85
C PHE A 28 42.25 0.45 12.17
N VAL A 29 41.55 0.35 13.31
CA VAL A 29 42.16 0.48 14.65
C VAL A 29 43.22 -0.59 14.88
N ALA A 30 42.97 -1.85 14.48
CA ALA A 30 43.97 -2.90 14.58
C ALA A 30 45.23 -2.58 13.75
N GLY A 31 45.05 -2.09 12.51
CA GLY A 31 46.16 -1.67 11.65
C GLY A 31 46.96 -0.51 12.24
N VAL A 32 46.30 0.50 12.78
CA VAL A 32 46.92 1.63 13.46
C VAL A 32 47.76 1.15 14.65
N LEU A 33 47.22 0.28 15.50
CA LEU A 33 47.93 -0.26 16.66
C LEU A 33 49.18 -1.03 16.26
N VAL A 34 49.09 -1.87 15.21
CA VAL A 34 50.24 -2.61 14.69
C VAL A 34 51.29 -1.65 14.12
N ALA A 35 50.89 -0.70 13.28
CA ALA A 35 51.80 0.28 12.70
C ALA A 35 52.49 1.13 13.77
N SER A 36 51.75 1.55 14.79
CA SER A 36 52.29 2.35 15.89
C SER A 36 53.27 1.55 16.77
N LEU A 37 53.00 0.25 16.98
CA LEU A 37 53.91 -0.63 17.70
C LEU A 37 55.22 -0.89 16.91
N LEU A 38 55.11 -1.07 15.59
CA LEU A 38 56.26 -1.23 14.70
C LEU A 38 57.12 0.04 14.67
N GLY A 39 56.47 1.21 14.56
CA GLY A 39 57.15 2.50 14.66
C GLY A 39 57.88 2.66 15.99
N PHE A 40 57.22 2.35 17.11
CA PHE A 40 57.84 2.35 18.43
C PHE A 40 59.06 1.43 18.50
N ALA A 41 58.93 0.17 18.05
CA ALA A 41 60.01 -0.82 18.13
C ALA A 41 61.25 -0.40 17.32
N PHE A 42 61.05 0.16 16.13
CA PHE A 42 62.13 0.64 15.27
C PHE A 42 62.90 1.80 15.91
N TRP A 43 62.18 2.78 16.45
CA TRP A 43 62.77 3.95 17.09
C TRP A 43 63.35 3.66 18.47
N TYR A 44 62.82 2.67 19.19
CA TYR A 44 63.38 2.25 20.47
C TYR A 44 64.84 1.78 20.35
N TRP A 45 65.22 1.21 19.20
CA TRP A 45 66.58 0.73 18.95
C TRP A 45 67.51 1.81 18.39
N HIS A 46 66.97 2.87 17.76
CA HIS A 46 67.77 3.94 17.16
C HIS A 46 67.87 5.20 18.04
N SER A 47 66.74 5.66 18.61
CA SER A 47 66.63 6.84 19.48
C SER A 47 65.50 6.62 20.50
N PRO A 48 65.80 6.03 21.68
CA PRO A 48 64.77 5.68 22.67
C PRO A 48 64.05 6.90 23.26
N GLU A 49 64.68 8.09 23.28
CA GLU A 49 64.01 9.33 23.69
C GLU A 49 62.80 9.71 22.82
N ASP A 50 62.82 9.39 21.53
CA ASP A 50 61.78 9.80 20.57
C ASP A 50 60.67 8.75 20.41
N ALA A 51 60.93 7.49 20.75
CA ALA A 51 60.05 6.36 20.47
C ALA A 51 58.63 6.54 21.07
N ILE A 52 58.52 7.01 22.31
CA ILE A 52 57.24 7.24 22.99
C ILE A 52 56.46 8.38 22.33
N TRP A 53 57.14 9.45 21.92
CA TRP A 53 56.51 10.59 21.25
C TRP A 53 55.95 10.21 19.89
N ILE A 54 56.70 9.41 19.11
CA ILE A 54 56.27 8.92 17.80
C ILE A 54 55.03 8.00 17.94
N LEU A 55 55.03 7.10 18.92
CA LEU A 55 53.87 6.24 19.24
C LEU A 55 52.63 7.09 19.57
N LEU A 56 52.76 8.06 20.47
CA LEU A 56 51.67 8.95 20.86
C LEU A 56 51.15 9.75 19.65
N SER A 57 52.04 10.34 18.85
CA SER A 57 51.68 11.09 17.66
C SER A 57 50.88 10.25 16.66
N MET A 58 51.30 9.00 16.42
CA MET A 58 50.58 8.07 15.54
C MET A 58 49.18 7.74 16.06
N LEU A 59 49.03 7.49 17.36
CA LEU A 59 47.73 7.21 17.95
C LEU A 59 46.80 8.43 17.90
N VAL A 60 47.30 9.62 18.24
CA VAL A 60 46.51 10.85 18.28
C VAL A 60 46.05 11.26 16.88
N VAL A 61 46.92 11.22 15.87
CA VAL A 61 46.57 11.63 14.50
C VAL A 61 45.57 10.66 13.85
N SER A 62 45.52 9.41 14.33
CA SER A 62 44.71 8.35 13.73
C SER A 62 43.25 8.29 14.18
N CYS A 63 42.73 9.25 14.99
CA CYS A 63 41.33 9.17 15.43
C CYS A 63 40.38 8.97 14.24
N PRO A 64 39.58 7.88 14.20
CA PRO A 64 38.63 7.63 13.11
C PRO A 64 37.33 8.46 13.26
N CYS A 65 37.43 9.64 13.87
CA CYS A 65 36.33 10.53 14.22
C CYS A 65 35.40 10.82 13.01
N ALA A 66 35.97 11.05 11.82
CA ALA A 66 35.21 11.29 10.59
C ALA A 66 34.52 10.02 10.05
N LEU A 67 35.16 8.86 10.18
CA LEU A 67 34.62 7.59 9.70
C LEU A 67 33.36 7.21 10.47
N SER A 68 33.36 7.41 11.79
CA SER A 68 32.21 7.12 12.66
C SER A 68 30.97 7.97 12.37
N LEU A 69 31.15 9.20 11.88
CA LEU A 69 30.04 10.12 11.57
C LEU A 69 29.55 10.03 10.12
N ALA A 70 30.36 9.53 9.19
CA ALA A 70 30.00 9.50 7.78
C ALA A 70 28.67 8.77 7.50
N THR A 71 28.48 7.59 8.09
CA THR A 71 27.28 6.75 7.88
C THR A 71 25.99 7.41 8.40
N PRO A 72 25.89 7.83 9.68
CA PRO A 72 24.65 8.46 10.18
C PRO A 72 24.32 9.77 9.46
N THR A 73 25.33 10.56 9.06
CA THR A 73 25.09 11.78 8.27
C THR A 73 24.53 11.46 6.89
N ALA A 74 25.10 10.48 6.18
CA ALA A 74 24.61 10.06 4.87
C ALA A 74 23.16 9.52 4.93
N VAL A 75 22.86 8.66 5.91
CA VAL A 75 21.50 8.10 6.10
C VAL A 75 20.50 9.20 6.43
N THR A 76 20.87 10.16 7.29
CA THR A 76 19.99 11.28 7.66
C THR A 76 19.70 12.18 6.46
N ALA A 77 20.73 12.52 5.67
CA ALA A 77 20.57 13.32 4.46
C ALA A 77 19.69 12.61 3.42
N ALA A 78 19.91 11.30 3.20
CA ALA A 78 19.09 10.50 2.29
C ALA A 78 17.63 10.41 2.76
N THR A 79 17.39 10.23 4.06
CA THR A 79 16.04 10.19 4.65
C THR A 79 15.31 11.52 4.43
N ALA A 80 15.99 12.65 4.65
CA ALA A 80 15.41 13.97 4.40
C ALA A 80 15.07 14.18 2.92
N ALA A 81 15.97 13.78 2.01
CA ALA A 81 15.73 13.86 0.58
C ALA A 81 14.52 13.02 0.12
N LEU A 82 14.36 11.80 0.66
CA LEU A 82 13.23 10.93 0.36
C LEU A 82 11.90 11.47 0.92
N ALA A 83 11.92 12.05 2.12
CA ALA A 83 10.74 12.66 2.71
C ALA A 83 10.20 13.83 1.85
N ASN A 84 11.09 14.61 1.22
CA ASN A 84 10.70 15.70 0.33
C ASN A 84 9.97 15.24 -0.94
N ILE A 85 10.09 13.96 -1.33
CA ILE A 85 9.36 13.38 -2.47
C ILE A 85 8.17 12.51 -2.03
N GLY A 86 7.77 12.59 -0.75
CA GLY A 86 6.64 11.84 -0.20
C GLY A 86 6.98 10.38 0.18
N PHE A 87 8.25 9.99 0.13
CA PHE A 87 8.69 8.66 0.57
C PHE A 87 9.12 8.72 2.03
N LEU A 88 8.26 8.21 2.93
CA LEU A 88 8.57 8.16 4.35
C LEU A 88 9.19 6.81 4.74
N SER A 89 10.49 6.82 4.99
CA SER A 89 11.21 5.66 5.50
C SER A 89 11.03 5.55 7.01
N THR A 90 10.28 4.54 7.48
CA THR A 90 10.06 4.31 8.92
C THR A 90 11.21 3.57 9.61
N ARG A 91 12.13 2.97 8.85
CA ARG A 91 13.26 2.20 9.37
C ARG A 91 14.57 2.60 8.69
N SER A 92 15.65 2.56 9.45
CA SER A 92 16.98 2.95 8.98
C SER A 92 17.57 1.99 7.92
N HIS A 93 17.18 0.72 7.94
CA HIS A 93 17.60 -0.27 6.93
C HIS A 93 16.83 -0.20 5.61
N THR A 94 15.70 0.51 5.54
CA THR A 94 14.88 0.58 4.33
C THR A 94 15.64 1.17 3.16
N ILE A 95 16.43 2.23 3.40
CA ILE A 95 17.24 2.89 2.37
C ILE A 95 18.31 1.93 1.80
N GLU A 96 18.85 1.06 2.65
CA GLU A 96 19.83 0.06 2.25
C GLU A 96 19.18 -1.03 1.38
N SER A 97 18.05 -1.58 1.85
CA SER A 97 17.30 -2.60 1.10
C SER A 97 16.78 -2.05 -0.23
N LEU A 98 16.35 -0.78 -0.27
CA LEU A 98 15.82 -0.14 -1.47
C LEU A 98 16.82 -0.14 -2.63
N ARG A 99 18.13 -0.04 -2.35
CA ARG A 99 19.19 -0.15 -3.37
C ARG A 99 19.21 -1.51 -4.07
N ALA A 100 18.85 -2.58 -3.35
CA ALA A 100 18.91 -3.94 -3.86
C ALA A 100 17.60 -4.43 -4.48
N VAL A 101 16.52 -3.63 -4.44
CA VAL A 101 15.23 -4.00 -5.00
C VAL A 101 15.32 -4.10 -6.52
N THR A 102 14.95 -5.25 -7.07
CA THR A 102 14.86 -5.50 -8.53
C THR A 102 13.43 -5.59 -9.01
N ASP A 103 12.54 -6.12 -8.16
CA ASP A 103 11.15 -6.40 -8.49
C ASP A 103 10.22 -5.62 -7.56
N VAL A 104 9.17 -5.03 -8.13
CA VAL A 104 8.13 -4.32 -7.37
C VAL A 104 6.80 -5.00 -7.59
N VAL A 105 6.23 -5.54 -6.52
CA VAL A 105 4.90 -6.15 -6.53
C VAL A 105 3.93 -5.16 -5.91
N PHE A 106 2.95 -4.72 -6.69
CA PHE A 106 1.92 -3.80 -6.23
C PHE A 106 0.71 -4.59 -5.73
N ASP A 107 0.16 -4.17 -4.59
CA ASP A 107 -1.23 -4.50 -4.30
C ASP A 107 -2.13 -3.73 -5.28
N LYS A 108 -3.22 -4.33 -5.72
CA LYS A 108 -4.13 -3.65 -6.65
C LYS A 108 -4.98 -2.64 -5.87
N THR A 109 -5.63 -3.10 -4.81
CA THR A 109 -6.70 -2.37 -4.14
C THR A 109 -6.11 -1.30 -3.21
N GLY A 110 -6.38 -0.02 -3.49
CA GLY A 110 -5.90 1.08 -2.66
C GLY A 110 -4.44 1.51 -2.90
N THR A 111 -3.71 0.80 -3.77
CA THR A 111 -2.38 1.22 -4.25
C THR A 111 -2.42 1.58 -5.74
N LEU A 112 -2.81 0.65 -6.61
CA LEU A 112 -3.03 0.95 -8.04
C LEU A 112 -4.42 1.52 -8.31
N THR A 113 -5.40 1.20 -7.46
CA THR A 113 -6.76 1.73 -7.53
C THR A 113 -7.04 2.65 -6.36
N GLU A 114 -8.02 3.54 -6.52
CA GLU A 114 -8.44 4.46 -5.45
C GLU A 114 -9.19 3.77 -4.30
N GLY A 115 -9.47 2.46 -4.41
CA GLY A 115 -10.25 1.71 -3.43
C GLY A 115 -11.72 2.15 -3.34
N ARG A 116 -12.21 2.88 -4.34
CA ARG A 116 -13.59 3.38 -4.42
C ARG A 116 -14.26 2.82 -5.67
N PHE A 117 -15.38 2.12 -5.47
CA PHE A 117 -16.24 1.69 -6.57
C PHE A 117 -16.97 2.89 -7.16
N SER A 118 -17.01 2.93 -8.49
CA SER A 118 -17.69 3.97 -9.27
C SER A 118 -18.56 3.34 -10.34
N LEU A 119 -19.72 3.96 -10.59
CA LEU A 119 -20.57 3.54 -11.69
C LEU A 119 -19.96 4.06 -13.00
N THR A 120 -19.41 3.16 -13.81
CA THR A 120 -18.72 3.54 -15.06
C THR A 120 -19.63 3.47 -16.27
N ARG A 121 -20.67 2.61 -16.24
CA ARG A 121 -21.58 2.45 -17.36
C ARG A 121 -22.98 2.03 -16.91
N THR A 122 -23.98 2.60 -17.56
CA THR A 122 -25.39 2.20 -17.44
C THR A 122 -25.89 1.80 -18.82
N VAL A 123 -26.51 0.62 -18.93
CA VAL A 123 -27.11 0.11 -20.16
C VAL A 123 -28.58 -0.18 -19.89
N PRO A 124 -29.49 0.76 -20.24
CA PRO A 124 -30.93 0.53 -20.18
C PRO A 124 -31.32 -0.62 -21.13
N LEU A 125 -32.22 -1.49 -20.66
CA LEU A 125 -32.74 -2.64 -21.40
C LEU A 125 -34.23 -2.50 -21.72
N ALA A 126 -34.96 -1.72 -20.92
CA ALA A 126 -36.37 -1.39 -21.14
C ALA A 126 -36.52 0.00 -21.76
N ASP A 127 -37.75 0.36 -22.17
CA ASP A 127 -38.16 1.73 -22.58
C ASP A 127 -38.21 2.71 -21.38
N LEU A 128 -37.22 2.63 -20.50
CA LEU A 128 -36.99 3.60 -19.43
C LEU A 128 -35.74 4.41 -19.78
N ASP A 129 -35.80 5.70 -19.53
CA ASP A 129 -34.65 6.57 -19.68
C ASP A 129 -33.56 6.22 -18.66
N LYS A 130 -32.32 6.54 -19.04
CA LYS A 130 -31.13 6.29 -18.22
C LYS A 130 -31.25 6.89 -16.81
N ASN A 131 -31.82 8.09 -16.68
CA ASN A 131 -31.91 8.76 -15.37
C ASN A 131 -32.93 8.06 -14.46
N THR A 132 -34.03 7.53 -15.01
CA THR A 132 -35.00 6.75 -14.24
C THR A 132 -34.40 5.44 -13.74
N VAL A 133 -33.69 4.68 -14.58
CA VAL A 133 -33.08 3.42 -14.10
C VAL A 133 -31.96 3.68 -13.08
N GLU A 134 -31.18 4.75 -13.27
CA GLU A 134 -30.15 5.17 -12.31
C GLU A 134 -30.74 5.61 -10.97
N SER A 135 -31.82 6.39 -10.97
CA SER A 135 -32.50 6.80 -9.74
C SER A 135 -33.16 5.64 -9.00
N LEU A 136 -33.74 4.66 -9.71
CA LEU A 136 -34.26 3.43 -9.11
C LEU A 136 -33.14 2.59 -8.48
N ALA A 137 -32.03 2.39 -9.19
CA ALA A 137 -30.87 1.69 -8.67
C ALA A 137 -30.31 2.38 -7.43
N ALA A 138 -30.18 3.71 -7.47
CA ALA A 138 -29.76 4.50 -6.32
C ALA A 138 -30.69 4.27 -5.13
N SER A 139 -32.01 4.44 -5.29
CA SER A 139 -32.98 4.24 -4.21
C SER A 139 -32.90 2.85 -3.58
N LEU A 140 -32.73 1.79 -4.37
CA LEU A 140 -32.57 0.43 -3.85
C LEU A 140 -31.25 0.24 -3.09
N GLU A 141 -30.13 0.67 -3.68
CA GLU A 141 -28.79 0.52 -3.08
C GLU A 141 -28.60 1.36 -1.81
N GLN A 142 -29.50 2.31 -1.54
CA GLN A 142 -29.53 3.09 -0.30
C GLN A 142 -29.71 2.23 0.95
N ALA A 143 -30.35 1.06 0.81
CA ALA A 143 -30.54 0.09 1.89
C ALA A 143 -29.35 -0.87 2.07
N SER A 144 -28.32 -0.80 1.22
CA SER A 144 -27.18 -1.71 1.21
C SER A 144 -25.94 -1.10 1.88
N GLU A 145 -25.31 -1.86 2.77
CA GLU A 145 -24.00 -1.48 3.35
C GLU A 145 -22.81 -1.94 2.50
N HIS A 146 -23.07 -2.64 1.40
CA HIS A 146 -22.02 -3.22 0.57
C HIS A 146 -21.18 -2.11 -0.13
N PRO A 147 -19.84 -2.23 -0.24
CA PRO A 147 -19.01 -1.21 -0.89
C PRO A 147 -19.43 -0.83 -2.32
N ILE A 148 -20.05 -1.75 -3.06
CA ILE A 148 -20.60 -1.51 -4.40
C ILE A 148 -21.78 -0.51 -4.38
N ALA A 149 -22.61 -0.53 -3.33
CA ALA A 149 -23.73 0.40 -3.19
C ALA A 149 -23.28 1.86 -3.22
N ARG A 150 -22.06 2.12 -2.72
CA ARG A 150 -21.43 3.45 -2.75
C ARG A 150 -21.22 3.98 -4.16
N ALA A 151 -21.08 3.12 -5.16
CA ALA A 151 -20.97 3.52 -6.56
C ALA A 151 -22.25 4.24 -7.07
N PHE A 152 -23.39 3.95 -6.45
CA PHE A 152 -24.70 4.52 -6.80
C PHE A 152 -25.07 5.76 -5.96
N HIS A 153 -24.31 6.07 -4.91
CA HIS A 153 -24.56 7.24 -4.06
C HIS A 153 -24.50 8.60 -4.79
N PRO A 154 -23.58 8.83 -5.76
CA PRO A 154 -23.53 10.09 -6.50
C PRO A 154 -24.75 10.38 -7.37
N LEU A 155 -25.58 9.37 -7.65
CA LEU A 155 -26.77 9.53 -8.48
C LEU A 155 -27.86 10.33 -7.74
N THR A 156 -28.50 11.25 -8.46
CA THR A 156 -29.53 12.16 -7.94
C THR A 156 -30.94 11.70 -8.32
N GLY A 157 -31.96 12.31 -7.69
CA GLY A 157 -33.36 12.06 -8.04
C GLY A 157 -33.93 10.76 -7.49
N ARG A 158 -33.74 10.49 -6.19
CA ARG A 158 -34.25 9.28 -5.52
C ARG A 158 -35.76 9.12 -5.75
N ASN A 159 -36.16 7.95 -6.23
CA ASN A 159 -37.56 7.55 -6.30
C ASN A 159 -38.06 7.04 -4.94
N ASP A 160 -39.36 7.15 -4.72
CA ASP A 160 -40.05 6.61 -3.55
C ASP A 160 -40.16 5.09 -3.68
N VAL A 161 -39.09 4.41 -3.26
CA VAL A 161 -39.03 2.95 -3.15
C VAL A 161 -39.28 2.60 -1.69
N THR A 162 -40.14 1.61 -1.47
CA THR A 162 -40.55 1.16 -0.12
C THR A 162 -40.30 -0.33 0.05
N ASP A 163 -40.50 -0.87 1.25
CA ASP A 163 -40.42 -2.32 1.53
C ASP A 163 -39.05 -2.93 1.18
N PHE A 164 -37.96 -2.28 1.61
CA PHE A 164 -36.60 -2.72 1.32
C PHE A 164 -36.24 -4.01 2.04
N SER A 165 -35.58 -4.92 1.32
CA SER A 165 -35.00 -6.14 1.89
C SER A 165 -33.65 -6.44 1.25
N VAL A 166 -32.63 -6.60 2.08
CA VAL A 166 -31.27 -6.97 1.66
C VAL A 166 -31.13 -8.48 1.74
N ILE A 167 -30.78 -9.12 0.63
CA ILE A 167 -30.47 -10.55 0.57
C ILE A 167 -28.95 -10.72 0.57
N PRO A 168 -28.36 -11.26 1.66
CA PRO A 168 -26.92 -11.42 1.78
C PRO A 168 -26.33 -12.17 0.59
N ASN A 169 -25.21 -11.65 0.08
CA ASN A 169 -24.48 -12.19 -1.07
C ASN A 169 -25.25 -12.22 -2.41
N GLU A 170 -26.45 -11.65 -2.50
CA GLU A 170 -27.26 -11.68 -3.72
C GLU A 170 -27.62 -10.28 -4.23
N GLY A 171 -28.20 -9.43 -3.39
CA GLY A 171 -28.64 -8.10 -3.79
C GLY A 171 -29.66 -7.46 -2.85
N VAL A 172 -30.37 -6.45 -3.35
CA VAL A 172 -31.42 -5.72 -2.64
C VAL A 172 -32.72 -5.75 -3.45
N GLN A 173 -33.85 -5.83 -2.77
CA GLN A 173 -35.17 -5.67 -3.37
C GLN A 173 -36.00 -4.60 -2.67
N GLY A 174 -36.99 -4.07 -3.38
CA GLY A 174 -37.92 -3.08 -2.87
C GLY A 174 -39.13 -2.91 -3.80
N ARG A 175 -40.00 -1.97 -3.48
CA ARG A 175 -41.23 -1.70 -4.23
C ARG A 175 -41.28 -0.28 -4.75
N TRP A 176 -41.51 -0.13 -6.05
CA TRP A 176 -41.73 1.15 -6.70
C TRP A 176 -43.03 1.12 -7.49
N GLN A 177 -43.92 2.08 -7.27
CA GLN A 177 -45.24 2.14 -7.92
C GLN A 177 -46.04 0.81 -7.84
N GLY A 178 -45.91 0.08 -6.73
CA GLY A 178 -46.55 -1.22 -6.53
C GLY A 178 -45.86 -2.41 -7.23
N GLN A 179 -44.81 -2.17 -8.01
CA GLN A 179 -44.00 -3.23 -8.65
C GLN A 179 -42.81 -3.62 -7.76
N HIS A 180 -42.50 -4.92 -7.67
CA HIS A 180 -41.27 -5.37 -7.02
C HIS A 180 -40.09 -5.18 -7.97
N LEU A 181 -39.05 -4.55 -7.43
CA LEU A 181 -37.78 -4.33 -8.09
C LEU A 181 -36.69 -5.08 -7.34
N ARG A 182 -35.72 -5.62 -8.08
CA ARG A 182 -34.54 -6.29 -7.55
C ARG A 182 -33.30 -5.75 -8.24
N ILE A 183 -32.28 -5.43 -7.45
CA ILE A 183 -30.94 -5.08 -7.93
C ILE A 183 -29.91 -6.03 -7.32
N GLY A 184 -28.98 -6.53 -8.12
CA GLY A 184 -27.93 -7.42 -7.61
C GLY A 184 -27.35 -8.35 -8.66
N LYS A 185 -26.95 -9.55 -8.22
CA LYS A 185 -26.46 -10.59 -9.11
C LYS A 185 -27.52 -10.95 -10.17
N PRO A 186 -27.09 -11.33 -11.38
CA PRO A 186 -28.01 -11.68 -12.47
C PRO A 186 -29.05 -12.74 -12.08
N GLY A 187 -28.63 -13.77 -11.34
CA GLY A 187 -29.49 -14.87 -10.90
C GLY A 187 -30.54 -14.47 -9.87
N PHE A 188 -30.25 -13.47 -9.03
CA PHE A 188 -31.19 -12.94 -8.05
C PHE A 188 -32.14 -11.92 -8.67
N ALA A 189 -31.59 -10.91 -9.35
CA ALA A 189 -32.39 -9.83 -9.91
C ALA A 189 -33.32 -10.35 -11.02
N GLY A 190 -32.81 -11.22 -11.89
CA GLY A 190 -33.59 -11.81 -12.98
C GLY A 190 -34.44 -13.02 -12.58
N ALA A 191 -34.56 -13.34 -11.29
CA ALA A 191 -35.32 -14.51 -10.84
C ALA A 191 -36.81 -14.39 -11.23
N GLY A 192 -37.29 -15.34 -12.05
CA GLY A 192 -38.66 -15.36 -12.57
C GLY A 192 -38.83 -14.79 -13.97
N LEU A 193 -37.78 -14.19 -14.55
CA LEU A 193 -37.80 -13.73 -15.94
C LEU A 193 -37.52 -14.87 -16.91
N THR A 194 -38.28 -14.91 -18.01
CA THR A 194 -38.09 -15.88 -19.11
C THR A 194 -36.84 -15.62 -19.94
N ASN A 195 -36.40 -14.36 -20.03
CA ASN A 195 -35.17 -14.00 -20.74
C ASN A 195 -34.48 -12.80 -20.08
N VAL A 196 -33.21 -12.98 -19.72
CA VAL A 196 -32.35 -11.91 -19.20
C VAL A 196 -31.23 -11.69 -20.21
N PRO A 197 -31.16 -10.51 -20.87
CA PRO A 197 -30.07 -10.21 -21.79
C PRO A 197 -28.71 -10.36 -21.10
N PRO A 198 -27.71 -11.01 -21.72
CA PRO A 198 -26.39 -11.16 -21.12
C PRO A 198 -25.75 -9.78 -20.86
N ALA A 199 -24.85 -9.73 -19.89
CA ALA A 199 -24.07 -8.53 -19.63
C ALA A 199 -23.30 -8.11 -20.90
N PRO A 200 -23.20 -6.80 -21.21
CA PRO A 200 -22.58 -6.32 -22.45
C PRO A 200 -21.11 -6.72 -22.64
N GLU A 201 -20.36 -6.90 -21.55
CA GLU A 201 -18.94 -7.26 -21.55
C GLU A 201 -18.67 -8.38 -20.55
N SER A 202 -17.72 -9.27 -20.85
CA SER A 202 -17.29 -10.34 -19.93
C SER A 202 -16.36 -9.85 -18.81
N THR A 203 -15.88 -8.61 -18.90
CA THR A 203 -14.96 -7.99 -17.96
C THR A 203 -15.65 -6.92 -17.12
N GLY A 204 -15.22 -6.82 -15.86
CA GLY A 204 -15.79 -5.88 -14.88
C GLY A 204 -16.94 -6.50 -14.08
N GLN A 205 -17.41 -5.75 -13.08
CA GLN A 205 -18.50 -6.19 -12.23
C GLN A 205 -19.82 -5.58 -12.72
N TRP A 206 -20.76 -6.45 -13.09
CA TRP A 206 -22.06 -6.04 -13.61
C TRP A 206 -23.17 -6.36 -12.61
N VAL A 207 -24.04 -5.39 -12.37
CA VAL A 207 -25.20 -5.48 -11.49
C VAL A 207 -26.45 -5.31 -12.34
N LEU A 208 -27.42 -6.21 -12.19
CA LEU A 208 -28.68 -6.17 -12.92
C LEU A 208 -29.75 -5.51 -12.06
N LEU A 209 -30.53 -4.60 -12.65
CA LEU A 209 -31.81 -4.15 -12.13
C LEU A 209 -32.94 -4.76 -12.97
N ALA A 210 -33.92 -5.35 -12.29
CA ALA A 210 -35.05 -5.99 -12.93
C ALA A 210 -36.34 -5.79 -12.12
N SER A 211 -37.47 -5.81 -12.81
CA SER A 211 -38.79 -6.00 -12.21
C SER A 211 -39.21 -7.47 -12.32
N GLU A 212 -40.39 -7.82 -11.80
CA GLU A 212 -40.97 -9.16 -11.99
C GLU A 212 -41.27 -9.50 -13.46
N GLN A 213 -41.35 -8.50 -14.33
CA GLN A 213 -41.82 -8.65 -15.71
C GLN A 213 -40.69 -8.56 -16.73
N GLN A 214 -39.65 -7.76 -16.46
CA GLN A 214 -38.54 -7.56 -17.39
C GLN A 214 -37.26 -7.08 -16.71
N ALA A 215 -36.13 -7.29 -17.39
CA ALA A 215 -34.86 -6.66 -17.05
C ALA A 215 -34.90 -5.18 -17.42
N LEU A 216 -34.52 -4.30 -16.49
CA LEU A 216 -34.62 -2.85 -16.68
C LEU A 216 -33.29 -2.23 -17.12
N ALA A 217 -32.18 -2.60 -16.49
CA ALA A 217 -30.86 -2.07 -16.83
C ALA A 217 -29.70 -2.91 -16.29
N TRP A 218 -28.56 -2.85 -16.98
CA TRP A 218 -27.26 -3.28 -16.49
C TRP A 218 -26.42 -2.09 -16.01
N PHE A 219 -25.75 -2.26 -14.87
CA PHE A 219 -24.84 -1.28 -14.30
C PHE A 219 -23.44 -1.88 -14.17
N LYS A 220 -22.43 -1.22 -14.75
CA LYS A 220 -21.02 -1.59 -14.63
C LYS A 220 -20.39 -0.79 -13.50
N VAL A 221 -19.79 -1.51 -12.56
CA VAL A 221 -19.11 -0.94 -11.39
C VAL A 221 -17.63 -1.36 -11.41
N GLU A 222 -16.74 -0.39 -11.25
CA GLU A 222 -15.28 -0.58 -11.22
C GLU A 222 -14.62 0.23 -10.09
#